data_AF-A0AAP8T1N9-F1
#
_entry.id   AF-A0AAP8T1N9-F1
#
_cell.length_a   1.000
_cell.length_b   1.000
_cell.length_c   1.000
_cell.angle_alpha   90.00
_cell.angle_beta   90.00
_cell.angle_gamma   90.00
#
_symmetry.space_group_name_H-M   'P 1'
#
loop_
_entity.id
_entity.type
_entity.pdbx_description
1 polymer ?
#
loop_
_entity_poly.entity_id
_entity_poly.type
_entity_poly.pdbx_seq_one_letter_code
_entity_poly.pdbx_strand_id
1 'polypeptide(L)' 'TVQDEKCTGLHGVPTMFIAELNEPDFSTYDLSSLRTGIMAGSNCPIEVMKAVIEKMGASEITIAYGQTESSPVITQTRTD' A
#
# COMPACT_ATOMS: atom_id res chain seq x y z
N THR A 1 -8.16 3.78 -13.06
CA THR A 1 -7.44 2.81 -12.20
C THR A 1 -6.09 3.37 -11.82
N VAL A 2 -5.29 2.71 -10.96
CA VAL A 2 -3.94 3.19 -10.59
C VAL A 2 -3.08 3.47 -11.83
N GLN A 3 -3.13 2.60 -12.85
CA GLN A 3 -2.43 2.78 -14.12
C GLN A 3 -2.94 4.00 -14.91
N ASP A 4 -4.26 4.19 -15.03
CA ASP A 4 -4.85 5.24 -15.89
C ASP A 4 -4.52 6.64 -15.34
N GLU A 5 -4.54 6.76 -14.01
CA GLU A 5 -4.26 8.01 -13.29
C GLU A 5 -2.77 8.22 -13.02
N LYS A 6 -1.93 7.22 -13.35
CA LYS A 6 -0.49 7.21 -13.06
C LYS A 6 -0.18 7.54 -11.59
N CYS A 7 -0.92 6.95 -10.66
CA CYS A 7 -0.79 7.25 -9.25
C CYS A 7 0.62 6.92 -8.75
N THR A 8 1.28 7.89 -8.10
CA THR A 8 2.61 7.66 -7.49
C THR A 8 2.54 7.10 -6.07
N GLY A 9 1.37 7.18 -5.44
CA GLY A 9 1.11 6.69 -4.09
C GLY A 9 -0.26 6.04 -3.97
N LEU A 10 -0.34 4.96 -3.18
CA LEU A 10 -1.59 4.26 -2.90
C LEU A 10 -1.75 4.04 -1.39
N HIS A 11 -2.87 4.50 -0.82
CA HIS A 11 -3.16 4.38 0.61
C HIS A 11 -4.33 3.43 0.81
N GLY A 12 -4.20 2.49 1.75
CA GLY A 12 -5.24 1.50 1.99
C GLY A 12 -5.05 0.70 3.27
N VAL A 13 -6.07 -0.07 3.61
CA VAL A 13 -5.97 -1.10 4.65
C VAL A 13 -5.38 -2.39 4.05
N PRO A 14 -4.70 -3.24 4.84
CA PRO A 14 -4.12 -4.51 4.37
C PRO A 14 -5.04 -5.38 3.50
N THR A 15 -6.34 -5.43 3.80
CA THR A 15 -7.30 -6.23 3.03
C THR A 15 -7.54 -5.70 1.61
N MET A 16 -7.40 -4.39 1.37
CA MET A 16 -7.50 -3.81 0.02
C MET A 16 -6.33 -4.25 -0.84
N PHE A 17 -5.10 -4.18 -0.31
CA PHE A 17 -3.91 -4.68 -1.00
C PHE A 17 -3.99 -6.19 -1.27
N ILE A 18 -4.54 -6.97 -0.33
CA ILE A 18 -4.79 -8.41 -0.56
C ILE A 18 -5.76 -8.61 -1.73
N ALA A 19 -6.82 -7.80 -1.84
CA ALA A 19 -7.75 -7.90 -2.95
C ALA A 19 -7.07 -7.56 -4.27
N GLU A 20 -6.35 -6.44 -4.33
CA GLU A 20 -5.61 -5.99 -5.51
C GLU A 20 -4.59 -7.04 -5.97
N LEU A 21 -3.79 -7.60 -5.05
CA LEU A 21 -2.79 -8.63 -5.35
C LEU A 21 -3.39 -9.95 -5.85
N ASN A 22 -4.67 -10.20 -5.60
CA ASN A 22 -5.40 -11.40 -6.01
C ASN A 22 -6.31 -11.15 -7.22
N GLU A 23 -6.29 -9.96 -7.82
CA GLU A 23 -7.02 -9.70 -9.06
C GLU A 23 -6.55 -10.66 -10.17
N PRO A 24 -7.46 -11.33 -10.91
CA PRO A 24 -7.09 -12.30 -11.93
C PRO A 24 -6.11 -11.77 -12.97
N ASP A 25 -6.28 -10.50 -13.34
CA ASP A 25 -5.48 -9.81 -14.36
C ASP A 25 -4.38 -8.93 -13.74
N PHE A 26 -4.01 -9.14 -12.47
CA PHE A 26 -3.05 -8.30 -11.74
C PHE A 26 -1.76 -8.05 -12.53
N SER A 27 -1.21 -9.09 -13.17
CA SER A 27 0.04 -9.00 -13.95
C SER A 27 -0.05 -8.18 -15.24
N THR A 28 -1.25 -7.75 -15.65
CA THR A 28 -1.47 -6.95 -16.86
C THR A 28 -1.46 -5.45 -16.60
N TYR A 29 -1.60 -5.01 -15.34
CA TYR A 29 -1.65 -3.60 -14.97
C TYR A 29 -0.24 -2.97 -14.96
N ASP A 30 -0.09 -1.80 -15.58
CA ASP A 30 1.15 -1.01 -15.49
C ASP A 30 1.18 -0.19 -14.19
N LEU A 31 1.92 -0.70 -13.21
CA LEU A 31 2.13 -0.05 -11.92
C LEU A 31 3.48 0.69 -11.83
N SER A 32 4.18 0.90 -12.94
CA SER A 32 5.53 1.51 -12.95
C SER A 32 5.59 2.95 -12.41
N SER A 33 4.45 3.66 -12.36
CA SER A 33 4.34 4.98 -11.74
C SER A 33 4.28 4.95 -10.21
N LEU A 34 3.89 3.81 -9.63
CA LEU A 34 3.72 3.66 -8.20
C LEU A 34 5.08 3.58 -7.49
N ARG A 35 5.26 4.39 -6.44
CA ARG A 35 6.52 4.48 -5.68
C ARG A 35 6.32 4.23 -4.20
N THR A 36 5.24 4.76 -3.64
CA THR A 36 5.03 4.83 -2.18
C THR A 36 3.57 4.55 -1.81
N GLY A 37 3.27 4.65 -0.52
CA GLY A 37 1.94 4.46 0.00
C GLY A 37 1.92 4.43 1.52
N ILE A 38 0.71 4.25 2.05
CA ILE A 38 0.48 4.03 3.48
C ILE A 38 -0.41 2.81 3.62
N MET A 39 0.09 1.80 4.34
CA MET A 39 -0.72 0.69 4.84
C MET A 39 -1.06 0.95 6.31
N ALA A 40 -2.34 1.10 6.62
CA ALA A 40 -2.79 1.49 7.96
C ALA A 40 -4.20 0.97 8.28
N GLY A 41 -4.71 1.28 9.47
CA GLY A 41 -6.11 1.01 9.85
C GLY A 41 -6.42 -0.40 10.34
N SER A 42 -5.53 -1.38 10.14
CA SER A 42 -5.58 -2.69 10.78
C SER A 42 -4.18 -3.31 10.92
N ASN A 43 -4.08 -4.49 11.54
CA ASN A 43 -2.84 -5.27 11.58
C ASN A 43 -2.30 -5.51 10.17
N CYS A 44 -1.06 -5.11 9.91
CA CYS A 44 -0.39 -5.22 8.62
C CYS A 44 0.47 -6.50 8.59
N PRO A 45 0.07 -7.57 7.85
CA PRO A 45 0.87 -8.78 7.75
C PRO A 45 2.12 -8.53 6.90
N ILE A 46 3.28 -8.98 7.37
CA ILE A 46 4.57 -8.74 6.71
C ILE A 46 4.62 -9.30 5.28
N GLU A 47 3.96 -10.43 5.02
CA GLU A 47 3.94 -11.05 3.69
C GLU A 47 3.14 -10.23 2.68
N VAL A 48 2.10 -9.51 3.11
CA VAL A 48 1.36 -8.58 2.25
C VAL A 48 2.23 -7.38 1.92
N MET A 49 2.93 -6.81 2.91
CA MET A 49 3.87 -5.71 2.69
C MET A 49 4.96 -6.06 1.67
N LYS A 50 5.59 -7.23 1.82
CA LYS A 50 6.59 -7.72 0.86
C LYS A 50 6.00 -7.88 -0.52
N ALA A 51 4.81 -8.49 -0.64
CA ALA A 51 4.16 -8.67 -1.93
C ALA A 51 3.83 -7.32 -2.61
N VAL A 52 3.39 -6.31 -1.87
CA VAL A 52 3.16 -4.96 -2.41
C VAL A 52 4.46 -4.34 -2.91
N ILE A 53 5.55 -4.44 -2.15
CA ILE A 53 6.86 -3.92 -2.56
C ILE A 53 7.35 -4.64 -3.84
N GLU A 54 7.34 -5.98 -3.83
CA GLU A 54 7.92 -6.80 -4.89
C GLU A 54 7.08 -6.80 -6.17
N LYS A 55 5.75 -6.80 -6.05
CA LYS A 55 4.85 -6.98 -7.19
C LYS A 55 4.22 -5.69 -7.69
N MET A 56 4.02 -4.70 -6.81
CA MET A 56 3.42 -3.41 -7.20
C MET A 56 4.47 -2.30 -7.34
N GLY A 57 5.72 -2.53 -6.91
CA GLY A 57 6.81 -1.55 -7.04
C GLY A 57 6.80 -0.43 -6.00
N ALA A 58 5.89 -0.49 -5.01
CA ALA A 58 5.79 0.51 -3.95
C ALA A 58 6.88 0.34 -2.88
N SER A 59 8.15 0.49 -3.27
CA SER A 59 9.33 0.27 -2.43
C SER A 59 9.41 1.18 -1.21
N GLU A 60 8.74 2.33 -1.25
CA GLU A 60 8.71 3.32 -0.17
C GLU A 60 7.37 3.30 0.59
N ILE A 61 6.65 2.18 0.59
CA ILE A 61 5.42 2.05 1.37
C ILE A 61 5.72 2.07 2.88
N THR A 62 4.92 2.82 3.63
CA THR A 62 5.07 2.95 5.08
C THR A 62 3.89 2.36 5.83
N ILE A 63 4.11 1.96 7.08
CA ILE A 63 3.05 1.51 7.99
C ILE A 63 2.74 2.66 8.94
N ALA A 64 1.47 3.01 9.06
CA ALA A 64 1.01 4.01 10.02
C ALA A 64 0.02 3.39 11.02
N TYR A 65 0.22 3.74 12.29
CA TYR A 65 -0.74 3.47 13.37
C TYR A 65 -1.43 4.77 13.77
N GLY A 66 -2.75 4.72 13.88
CA GLY A 66 -3.58 5.85 14.26
C GLY A 66 -4.96 5.39 14.70
N GLN A 67 -5.69 6.30 15.34
CA GLN A 67 -7.07 6.10 15.79
C GLN A 67 -7.84 7.39 15.56
N THR A 68 -9.15 7.27 15.31
CA THR A 68 -10.03 8.43 15.15
C THR A 68 -9.94 9.38 16.35
N GLU A 69 -9.88 8.82 17.55
CA GLU A 69 -9.80 9.51 18.85
C GLU A 69 -8.51 10.31 19.04
N SER A 70 -7.47 10.02 18.26
CA SER A 70 -6.13 10.63 18.40
C SER A 70 -5.59 11.25 17.11
N SER A 71 -6.46 11.49 16.12
CA SER A 71 -6.27 12.25 14.87
C SER A 71 -4.83 12.50 14.36
N PRO A 72 -4.51 12.17 13.10
CA PRO A 72 -4.96 11.01 12.32
C PRO A 72 -4.00 9.82 12.44
N VAL A 73 -2.70 10.09 12.59
CA VAL A 73 -1.61 9.13 12.70
C VAL A 73 -0.82 9.47 13.96
N ILE A 74 -0.62 8.47 14.82
CA ILE A 74 0.14 8.58 16.06
C ILE A 74 1.61 8.26 15.79
N THR A 75 1.88 7.17 15.07
CA THR A 75 3.24 6.74 14.69
C THR A 75 3.26 6.20 13.26
N GLN A 76 4.38 6.41 12.56
CA GLN A 76 4.58 5.95 11.19
C GLN A 76 6.03 5.51 10.99
N THR A 77 6.24 4.42 10.25
CA THR A 77 7.58 3.96 9.87
C THR A 77 8.21 4.90 8.84
N ARG A 78 9.54 4.97 8.83
CA ARG A 78 10.26 5.70 7.80
C ARG A 78 10.59 4.78 6.62
N THR A 79 11.03 5.38 5.52
CA THR A 79 11.41 4.68 4.28
C THR A 79 12.91 4.31 4.26
N ASP A 80 13.71 4.88 5.16
CA ASP A 80 15.16 4.67 5.31
C ASP A 80 15.53 3.62 6.37
#